data_AF-R5NUA8-F1
#
_entry.id   AF-R5NUA8-F1
#
_cell.length_a   1.000
_cell.length_b   1.000
_cell.length_c   1.000
_cell.angle_alpha   90.00
_cell.angle_beta   90.00
_cell.angle_gamma   90.00
#
_symmetry.space_group_name_H-M   'P 1'
#
loop_
_entity.id
_entity.type
_entity.pdbx_description
1 polymer ?
#
loop_
_entity_poly.entity_id
_entity_poly.type
_entity_poly.pdbx_seq_one_letter_code
_entity_poly.pdbx_strand_id
1 'polypeptide(L)' 'MQLIEHYKNTEGDIKQKMKEHVALSLAKAAAIPYNTTLSREEMSDMLDNLFACQHHNYTPDGKTIIYILNSEDVNTWFK' A
#
# COMPACT_ATOMS: atom_id res chain seq x y z
N MET A 1 30.91 19.64 14.99
CA MET A 1 30.52 18.21 14.83
C MET A 1 29.09 18.02 14.33
N GLN A 2 28.11 18.85 14.71
CA GLN A 2 26.71 18.70 14.29
C GLN A 2 26.47 18.77 12.76
N LEU A 3 27.25 19.55 12.01
CA LEU A 3 27.07 19.71 10.56
C LEU A 3 27.40 18.43 9.76
N ILE A 4 28.46 17.71 10.15
CA ILE A 4 28.86 16.45 9.49
C ILE A 4 27.83 15.35 9.76
N GLU A 5 27.28 15.33 10.97
CA GLU A 5 26.26 14.38 11.39
C GLU A 5 24.93 14.64 10.68
N HIS A 6 24.53 15.90 10.54
CA HIS A 6 23.40 16.29 9.69
C HIS A 6 23.60 15.87 8.24
N TYR A 7 24.78 16.14 7.66
CA TYR A 7 25.07 15.77 6.27
C TYR A 7 24.98 14.26 6.03
N LYS A 8 25.55 13.44 6.96
CA LYS A 8 25.46 11.97 6.89
C LYS A 8 24.01 11.47 7.01
N ASN A 9 23.22 12.07 7.89
CA ASN A 9 21.80 11.72 8.04
C ASN A 9 20.99 12.11 6.79
N THR A 10 21.25 13.28 6.20
CA THR A 10 20.60 13.70 4.95
C THR A 10 20.96 12.78 3.79
N GLU A 11 22.22 12.37 3.65
CA GLU A 11 22.62 11.42 2.61
C GLU A 11 21.94 10.04 2.78
N GLY A 12 21.81 9.57 4.03
CA GLY A 12 21.06 8.35 4.37
C GLY A 12 19.58 8.45 4.00
N ASP A 13 18.94 9.58 4.35
CA ASP A 13 17.53 9.86 4.05
C ASP A 13 17.27 9.91 2.54
N ILE A 14 18.16 10.54 1.75
CA ILE A 14 18.04 10.58 0.28
C ILE A 14 18.10 9.17 -0.31
N LYS A 15 19.07 8.35 0.13
CA LYS A 15 19.20 6.96 -0.36
C LYS A 15 17.96 6.14 -0.01
N GLN A 16 17.41 6.33 1.18
CA GLN A 16 16.21 5.63 1.63
C GLN A 16 14.99 6.03 0.80
N LYS A 17 14.75 7.33 0.61
CA LYS A 17 13.67 7.84 -0.26
C LYS A 17 13.78 7.33 -1.68
N MET A 18 15.00 7.27 -2.24
CA MET A 18 15.20 6.75 -3.59
C MET A 18 14.82 5.27 -3.70
N LYS A 19 15.15 4.45 -2.69
CA LYS A 19 14.73 3.04 -2.63
C LYS A 19 13.21 2.91 -2.55
N GLU A 20 12.56 3.72 -1.71
CA GLU A 20 11.11 3.73 -1.56
C GLU A 20 10.41 4.10 -2.88
N HIS A 21 10.92 5.10 -3.59
CA HIS A 21 10.41 5.49 -4.91
C HIS A 21 10.52 4.37 -5.95
N VAL A 22 11.66 3.67 -5.99
CA VAL A 22 11.86 2.54 -6.90
C VAL A 22 10.92 1.39 -6.53
N ALA A 23 10.84 1.02 -5.25
CA ALA A 23 9.94 -0.02 -4.77
C ALA A 23 8.47 0.29 -5.09
N LEU A 24 8.04 1.55 -4.89
CA LEU A 24 6.69 1.99 -5.22
C LEU A 24 6.42 1.90 -6.73
N SER A 25 7.39 2.25 -7.56
CA SER A 25 7.27 2.16 -9.02
C SER A 25 7.16 0.71 -9.49
N LEU A 26 7.96 -0.18 -8.92
CA LEU A 26 7.90 -1.62 -9.20
C LEU A 26 6.56 -2.22 -8.74
N ALA A 27 6.10 -1.86 -7.54
CA ALA A 27 4.80 -2.32 -7.03
C ALA A 27 3.65 -1.88 -7.94
N LYS A 28 3.67 -0.64 -8.43
CA LYS A 28 2.67 -0.13 -9.40
C LYS A 28 2.72 -0.87 -10.74
N ALA A 29 3.91 -1.24 -11.21
CA ALA A 29 4.08 -1.98 -12.45
C ALA A 29 3.67 -3.47 -12.33
N ALA A 30 3.86 -4.07 -11.15
CA ALA A 30 3.49 -5.46 -10.86
C ALA A 30 2.04 -5.63 -10.39
N ALA A 31 1.32 -4.53 -10.14
CA ALA A 31 -0.05 -4.56 -9.67
C ALA A 31 -0.98 -5.26 -10.68
N ILE A 32 -1.97 -5.98 -10.16
CA ILE A 32 -3.03 -6.58 -10.98
C ILE A 32 -3.78 -5.45 -11.70
N PRO A 33 -3.90 -5.51 -13.05
CA PRO A 33 -4.62 -4.48 -13.80
C PRO A 33 -6.09 -4.39 -13.42
N TYR A 34 -6.68 -3.21 -13.66
CA TYR A 34 -8.12 -3.06 -13.59
C TYR A 34 -8.80 -3.97 -14.62
N ASN A 35 -10.00 -4.43 -14.28
CA ASN A 35 -10.82 -5.33 -15.10
C ASN A 35 -10.18 -6.71 -15.35
N THR A 36 -9.21 -7.12 -14.54
CA THR A 36 -8.74 -8.51 -14.52
C THR A 36 -9.74 -9.39 -13.77
N THR A 37 -10.23 -10.43 -14.42
CA THR A 37 -11.03 -11.48 -13.77
C THR A 37 -10.11 -12.34 -12.93
N LEU A 38 -10.43 -12.51 -11.64
CA LEU A 38 -9.69 -13.35 -10.72
C LEU A 38 -10.51 -14.58 -10.35
N SER A 39 -9.83 -15.72 -10.16
CA SER A 39 -10.41 -16.90 -9.53
C SER A 39 -10.65 -16.66 -8.05
N ARG A 40 -11.41 -17.56 -7.40
CA ARG A 40 -11.63 -17.49 -5.95
C ARG A 40 -10.32 -17.62 -5.18
N GLU A 41 -9.46 -18.54 -5.63
CA GLU A 41 -8.15 -18.81 -5.05
C GLU A 41 -7.25 -17.57 -5.17
N GLU A 42 -7.16 -16.97 -6.36
CA GLU A 42 -6.37 -15.75 -6.58
C GLU A 42 -6.83 -14.58 -5.71
N MET A 43 -8.15 -14.40 -5.55
CA MET A 43 -8.70 -13.39 -4.64
C MET A 43 -8.35 -13.66 -3.17
N SER A 44 -8.42 -14.92 -2.73
CA SER A 44 -8.07 -15.31 -1.37
C SER A 44 -6.59 -15.05 -1.09
N ASP A 45 -5.72 -15.52 -1.98
CA ASP A 45 -4.27 -15.33 -1.87
C ASP A 45 -3.90 -13.84 -1.84
N MET A 46 -4.59 -13.01 -2.62
CA MET A 46 -4.38 -11.56 -2.60
C MET A 46 -4.74 -10.94 -1.24
N LEU A 47 -5.87 -11.35 -0.64
CA LEU A 47 -6.30 -10.86 0.67
C LEU A 47 -5.39 -11.36 1.80
N ASP A 48 -4.95 -12.60 1.75
CA ASP A 48 -4.05 -13.17 2.75
C ASP A 48 -2.71 -12.42 2.78
N ASN A 49 -2.14 -12.13 1.60
CA ASN A 49 -0.94 -11.31 1.47
C ASN A 49 -1.15 -9.87 1.97
N LEU A 50 -2.32 -9.28 1.69
CA LEU A 50 -2.66 -7.95 2.18
C LEU A 50 -2.68 -7.92 3.71
N PHE A 51 -3.37 -8.85 4.35
CA PHE A 51 -3.50 -8.88 5.82
C PHE A 51 -2.23 -9.33 6.55
N ALA A 52 -1.28 -9.96 5.85
CA ALA A 52 0.05 -10.24 6.38
C ALA A 52 0.93 -8.98 6.54
N CYS A 53 0.55 -7.85 5.90
CA CYS A 53 1.28 -6.59 6.01
C CYS A 53 0.95 -5.83 7.30
N GLN A 54 1.93 -5.12 7.86
CA GLN A 54 1.74 -4.32 9.10
C GLN A 54 0.72 -3.18 8.95
N HIS A 55 0.60 -2.62 7.74
CA HIS A 55 -0.29 -1.51 7.44
C HIS A 55 -1.19 -1.84 6.23
N HIS A 56 -2.11 -2.78 6.40
CA HIS A 56 -3.00 -3.28 5.34
C HIS A 56 -4.11 -2.32 4.89
N ASN A 57 -4.32 -1.20 5.61
CA ASN A 57 -5.39 -0.25 5.28
C ASN A 57 -4.97 0.83 4.28
N TYR A 58 -3.66 1.05 4.11
CA TYR A 58 -3.13 2.15 3.29
C TYR A 58 -1.97 1.68 2.40
N THR A 59 -1.92 2.22 1.19
CA THR A 59 -0.77 2.06 0.31
C THR A 59 0.44 2.82 0.88
N PRO A 60 1.68 2.48 0.45
CA PRO A 60 2.86 3.25 0.85
C PRO A 60 2.81 4.74 0.44
N ASP A 61 1.99 5.10 -0.55
CA ASP A 61 1.71 6.50 -0.93
C ASP A 61 0.45 7.11 -0.28
N GLY A 62 -0.12 6.43 0.73
CA GLY A 62 -1.14 6.99 1.63
C GLY A 62 -2.59 6.85 1.18
N LYS A 63 -2.88 6.06 0.14
CA LYS A 63 -4.24 5.83 -0.35
C LYS A 63 -4.90 4.67 0.39
N THR A 64 -6.20 4.78 0.67
CA THR A 64 -6.98 3.69 1.26
C THR A 64 -7.01 2.48 0.33
N ILE A 65 -6.72 1.28 0.87
CA ILE A 65 -6.75 0.02 0.11
C ILE A 65 -8.14 -0.62 0.18
N ILE A 66 -8.67 -0.76 1.39
CA ILE A 66 -9.94 -1.43 1.66
C ILE A 66 -10.85 -0.55 2.51
N TYR A 67 -12.16 -0.69 2.30
CA TYR A 67 -13.19 -0.10 3.15
C TYR A 67 -14.13 -1.21 3.60
N ILE A 68 -14.38 -1.29 4.90
CA ILE A 68 -15.30 -2.27 5.49
C ILE A 68 -16.67 -1.61 5.62
N LEU A 69 -17.64 -2.12 4.87
CA LEU A 69 -19.04 -1.68 4.95
C LEU A 69 -19.81 -2.56 5.92
N ASN A 70 -20.43 -1.97 6.94
CA ASN A 70 -21.36 -2.69 7.80
C ASN A 70 -22.73 -2.77 7.12
N SER A 71 -23.46 -3.86 7.36
CA SER A 71 -24.79 -4.07 6.78
C SER A 71 -25.79 -2.96 7.17
N GLU A 72 -25.66 -2.40 8.37
CA GLU A 72 -26.48 -1.28 8.84
C GLU A 72 -26.29 -0.03 7.97
N ASP A 73 -25.04 0.29 7.62
CA ASP A 73 -24.71 1.45 6.75
C ASP A 73 -25.30 1.26 5.36
N VAL A 74 -25.12 0.07 4.79
CA VAL A 74 -25.60 -0.28 3.44
C VAL A 74 -27.13 -0.25 3.36
N ASN A 75 -27.83 -0.71 4.41
CA ASN A 75 -29.30 -0.69 4.45
C ASN A 75 -29.90 0.72 4.34
N THR A 76 -29.16 1.77 4.70
CA THR A 76 -29.64 3.15 4.54
C THR A 76 -29.71 3.61 3.09
N TRP A 77 -28.94 2.98 2.19
CA TRP A 77 -28.86 3.38 0.77
C TRP A 77 -30.03 2.90 -0.08
N PHE A 78 -30.78 1.91 0.42
CA PHE A 78 -31.90 1.28 -0.30
C PHE A 78 -33.28 1.70 0.22
N LYS A 79 -33.35 2.74 1.07
CA LYS A 79 -34.60 3.30 1.59
C LYS A 79 -35.22 4.33 0.65
#